data_AF-A0A7J6RAI4-F1
#
_entry.id   AF-A0A7J6RAI4-F1
#
_cell.length_a   1.000
_cell.length_b   1.000
_cell.length_c   1.000
_cell.angle_alpha   90.00
_cell.angle_beta   90.00
_cell.angle_gamma   90.00
#
_symmetry.space_group_name_H-M   'P 1'
#
loop_
_entity.id
_entity.type
_entity.pdbx_description
1 polymer ?
#
loop_
_entity_poly.entity_id
_entity_poly.type
_entity_poly.pdbx_seq_one_letter_code
_entity_poly.pdbx_strand_id
1 'polypeptide(L)'
;NEFLNKINVQTALGVSKEFVSSNREVLDAFDKFTTYDTTRFVVDLLDGGIKVVVVAGNYDYITNAIGNLNWMTGLKGKDNYGEKLRAVQPKTLKYPKGGVLGTVRASQYATTGAKIAFINVSLDE
;
A
#
# COMPACT_ATOMS: atom_id res chain seq x y z
N ASN A 1 -11.39 14.88 15.22
CA ASN A 1 -12.47 14.12 15.89
C ASN A 1 -13.72 14.94 16.12
N GLU A 2 -13.62 16.28 16.26
CA GLU A 2 -14.75 17.17 16.55
C GLU A 2 -15.97 17.00 15.63
N PHE A 3 -15.78 16.92 14.31
CA PHE A 3 -16.90 16.76 13.37
C PHE A 3 -17.69 15.47 13.64
N LEU A 4 -16.98 14.35 13.85
CA LEU A 4 -17.58 13.03 14.08
C LEU A 4 -18.23 12.91 15.47
N ASN A 5 -17.93 13.83 16.39
CA ASN A 5 -18.50 13.89 17.74
C ASN A 5 -19.66 14.87 17.87
N LYS A 6 -20.12 15.51 16.78
CA LYS A 6 -21.34 16.33 16.82
C LYS A 6 -22.56 15.42 16.93
N ILE A 7 -23.51 15.77 17.80
CA ILE A 7 -24.72 14.96 18.04
C ILE A 7 -25.52 14.71 16.76
N ASN A 8 -25.65 15.72 15.89
CA ASN A 8 -26.37 15.59 14.63
C ASN A 8 -25.67 14.62 13.66
N VAL A 9 -24.34 14.60 13.64
CA VAL A 9 -23.54 13.67 12.83
C VAL A 9 -23.65 12.25 13.38
N GLN A 10 -23.52 12.07 14.70
CA GLN A 10 -23.68 10.76 15.35
C GLN A 10 -25.09 10.20 15.17
N THR A 11 -26.12 11.03 15.33
CA THR A 11 -27.52 10.66 15.10
C THR A 11 -27.74 10.23 13.65
N ALA A 12 -27.21 10.99 12.69
CA ALA A 12 -27.34 10.65 11.27
C ALA A 12 -26.63 9.34 10.90
N LEU A 13 -25.54 9.00 11.59
CA LEU A 13 -24.80 7.74 11.41
C LEU A 13 -25.36 6.58 12.25
N GLY A 14 -26.33 6.82 13.14
CA GLY A 14 -26.89 5.81 14.04
C GLY A 14 -25.90 5.31 15.12
N VAL A 15 -24.95 6.16 15.52
CA VAL A 15 -23.95 5.84 16.55
C VAL A 15 -24.08 6.79 17.74
N SER A 16 -23.55 6.39 18.90
CA SER A 16 -23.63 7.19 20.14
C SER A 16 -22.34 7.23 20.96
N LYS A 17 -21.31 6.49 20.54
CA LYS A 17 -20.01 6.48 21.22
C LYS A 17 -19.15 7.64 20.73
N GLU A 18 -18.33 8.18 21.63
CA GLU A 18 -17.30 9.13 21.25
C GLU A 18 -16.34 8.50 20.23
N PHE A 19 -16.17 9.18 19.11
CA PHE A 19 -15.17 8.85 18.11
C PHE A 19 -13.79 9.31 18.58
N VAL A 20 -12.88 8.35 18.62
CA VAL A 20 -11.44 8.56 18.74
C VAL A 20 -10.75 8.01 17.51
N SER A 21 -9.74 8.71 17.00
CA SER A 21 -9.04 8.36 15.77
C SER A 21 -8.05 7.21 15.92
N SER A 22 -7.64 6.90 17.14
CA SER A 22 -6.78 5.76 17.48
C SER A 22 -7.12 5.27 18.88
N ASN A 23 -7.03 3.97 19.11
CA ASN A 23 -7.26 3.34 20.41
C ASN A 23 -5.94 2.71 20.89
N ARG A 24 -5.42 3.22 22.01
CA ARG A 24 -4.14 2.77 22.57
C ARG A 24 -4.21 1.36 23.13
N GLU A 25 -5.31 0.95 23.74
CA GLU A 25 -5.46 -0.42 24.26
C GLU A 25 -5.36 -1.45 23.13
N VAL A 26 -5.94 -1.14 21.97
CA VAL A 26 -5.82 -1.97 20.76
C VAL A 26 -4.39 -1.98 20.25
N LEU A 27 -3.72 -0.83 20.20
CA LEU A 27 -2.31 -0.77 19.79
C LEU A 27 -1.42 -1.61 20.71
N ASP A 28 -1.55 -1.44 22.02
CA ASP A 28 -0.76 -2.15 23.03
C ASP A 28 -1.01 -3.67 22.98
N ALA A 29 -2.26 -4.09 22.70
CA ALA A 29 -2.59 -5.50 22.50
C ALA A 29 -1.92 -6.13 21.27
N PHE A 30 -1.59 -5.32 20.25
CA PHE A 30 -0.95 -5.76 19.00
C PHE A 30 0.56 -5.53 18.95
N ASP A 31 1.15 -4.86 19.95
CA ASP A 31 2.56 -4.43 19.95
C ASP A 31 3.54 -5.55 19.57
N LYS A 32 3.38 -6.75 20.15
CA LYS A 32 4.24 -7.92 19.89
C LYS A 32 4.20 -8.43 18.44
N PHE A 33 3.18 -8.07 17.66
CA PHE A 33 3.02 -8.50 16.27
C PHE A 33 3.52 -7.48 15.26
N THR A 34 3.88 -6.28 15.71
CA THR A 34 4.28 -5.16 14.83
C THR A 34 5.50 -5.47 13.95
N THR A 35 6.33 -6.43 14.37
CA THR A 35 7.56 -6.84 13.67
C THR A 35 7.42 -8.15 12.89
N TYR A 36 6.23 -8.76 12.84
CA TYR A 36 6.04 -10.01 12.14
C TYR A 36 6.14 -9.79 10.62
N ASP A 37 7.01 -10.57 9.97
CA ASP A 37 7.13 -10.53 8.52
C ASP A 37 5.89 -11.16 7.87
N THR A 38 5.14 -10.32 7.16
CA THR A 38 3.92 -10.70 6.43
C THR A 38 4.15 -10.89 4.93
N THR A 39 5.40 -10.81 4.47
CA THR A 39 5.79 -10.93 3.05
C THR A 39 5.22 -12.16 2.39
N ARG A 40 5.24 -13.30 3.10
CA ARG A 40 4.75 -14.57 2.58
C ARG A 40 3.29 -14.50 2.14
N PHE A 41 2.43 -13.78 2.86
CA PHE A 41 1.01 -13.67 2.48
C PHE A 41 0.83 -12.98 1.14
N VAL A 42 1.66 -11.97 0.84
CA VAL A 42 1.64 -11.30 -0.46
C VAL A 42 2.14 -12.23 -1.56
N VAL A 43 3.18 -13.01 -1.28
CA VAL A 43 3.68 -14.04 -2.21
C VAL A 43 2.60 -15.08 -2.50
N ASP A 44 1.91 -15.59 -1.48
CA ASP A 44 0.85 -16.59 -1.63
C ASP A 44 -0.31 -16.05 -2.51
N LEU A 45 -0.67 -14.77 -2.35
CA LEU A 45 -1.65 -14.10 -3.23
C LEU A 45 -1.18 -14.05 -4.68
N LEU A 46 0.08 -13.69 -4.92
CA LEU A 46 0.66 -13.62 -6.26
C LEU A 46 0.80 -15.01 -6.91
N ASP A 47 1.15 -16.02 -6.10
CA ASP A 47 1.22 -17.41 -6.52
C ASP A 47 -0.15 -17.98 -6.92
N GLY A 48 -1.23 -17.39 -6.40
CA GLY A 48 -2.62 -17.61 -6.77
C GLY A 48 -3.13 -16.73 -7.92
N GLY A 49 -2.28 -15.91 -8.54
CA GLY A 49 -2.63 -15.08 -9.69
C GLY A 49 -3.30 -13.74 -9.36
N ILE A 50 -3.33 -13.35 -8.09
CA ILE A 50 -3.94 -12.09 -7.66
C ILE A 50 -3.09 -10.89 -8.09
N LYS A 51 -3.75 -9.76 -8.33
CA LYS A 51 -3.11 -8.49 -8.67
C LYS A 51 -2.77 -7.73 -7.39
N VAL A 52 -1.53 -7.28 -7.26
CA VAL A 52 -1.07 -6.48 -6.12
C VAL A 52 -0.59 -5.12 -6.60
N VAL A 53 -1.08 -4.06 -5.94
CA VAL A 53 -0.62 -2.69 -6.16
C VAL A 53 -0.15 -2.13 -4.82
N VAL A 54 1.05 -1.58 -4.80
CA VAL A 54 1.57 -0.83 -3.66
C VAL A 54 1.72 0.62 -4.08
N VAL A 55 1.15 1.51 -3.28
CA VAL A 55 1.19 2.95 -3.50
C VAL A 55 1.90 3.56 -2.30
N ALA A 56 2.98 4.30 -2.56
CA ALA A 56 3.75 4.95 -1.51
C ALA A 56 3.98 6.43 -1.86
N GLY A 57 3.75 7.32 -0.89
CA GLY A 57 4.11 8.74 -1.02
C GLY A 57 5.60 8.94 -0.82
N ASN A 58 6.22 9.77 -1.66
CA ASN A 58 7.67 10.04 -1.58
C ASN A 58 8.09 10.86 -0.35
N TYR A 59 7.14 11.46 0.38
CA TYR A 59 7.39 12.25 1.60
C TYR A 59 7.10 11.48 2.91
N ASP A 60 6.58 10.25 2.86
CA ASP A 60 6.39 9.46 4.09
C ASP A 60 7.74 8.87 4.55
N TYR A 61 8.10 9.14 5.80
CA TYR A 61 9.30 8.60 6.43
C TYR A 61 9.08 7.19 7.02
N ILE A 62 7.91 6.95 7.63
CA ILE A 62 7.63 5.74 8.42
C ILE A 62 7.47 4.54 7.49
N THR A 63 6.61 4.65 6.47
CA THR A 63 6.42 3.62 5.45
C THR A 63 6.92 4.09 4.09
N ASN A 64 8.19 4.48 4.05
CA ASN A 64 8.78 5.19 2.91
C ASN A 64 8.75 4.41 1.58
N ALA A 65 8.71 5.17 0.48
CA ALA A 65 8.64 4.63 -0.88
C ALA A 65 9.84 3.75 -1.24
N ILE A 66 11.04 4.09 -0.76
CA ILE A 66 12.28 3.34 -1.04
C ILE A 66 12.21 1.95 -0.40
N GLY A 67 11.80 1.87 0.86
CA GLY A 67 11.63 0.63 1.61
C GLY A 67 10.59 -0.28 0.97
N ASN A 68 9.43 0.27 0.60
CA ASN A 68 8.40 -0.46 -0.12
C ASN A 68 8.91 -1.01 -1.47
N LEU A 69 9.61 -0.20 -2.27
CA LEU A 69 10.15 -0.67 -3.55
C LEU A 69 11.22 -1.75 -3.36
N ASN A 70 12.11 -1.60 -2.37
CA ASN A 70 13.13 -2.59 -2.06
C ASN A 70 12.49 -3.92 -1.64
N TRP A 71 11.48 -3.86 -0.77
CA TRP A 71 10.70 -5.04 -0.37
C TRP A 71 10.03 -5.71 -1.58
N MET A 72 9.33 -4.94 -2.42
CA MET A 72 8.65 -5.49 -3.61
C MET A 72 9.61 -6.13 -4.61
N THR A 73 10.77 -5.51 -4.84
CA THR A 73 11.79 -6.03 -5.75
C THR A 73 12.60 -7.19 -5.14
N GLY A 74 12.36 -7.51 -3.86
CA GLY A 74 12.87 -8.69 -3.17
C GLY A 74 11.94 -9.91 -3.22
N LEU A 75 10.67 -9.73 -3.61
CA LEU A 75 9.66 -10.80 -3.57
C LEU A 75 10.07 -12.04 -4.38
N LYS A 76 10.09 -13.18 -3.69
CA LYS A 76 10.31 -14.51 -4.27
C LYS A 76 8.98 -15.25 -4.34
N GLY A 77 8.84 -16.20 -5.27
CA GLY A 77 7.60 -16.94 -5.53
C GLY A 77 7.74 -17.73 -6.83
N LYS A 78 6.65 -18.32 -7.33
CA LYS A 78 6.67 -19.18 -8.54
C LYS A 78 7.29 -18.50 -9.76
N ASP A 79 7.12 -17.19 -9.86
CA ASP A 79 7.52 -16.39 -11.03
C ASP A 79 8.69 -15.42 -10.74
N ASN A 80 9.34 -15.54 -9.56
CA ASN A 80 10.41 -14.65 -9.08
C ASN A 80 10.05 -13.16 -9.23
N TYR A 81 8.91 -12.80 -8.65
CA TYR A 81 8.21 -11.54 -8.85
C TYR A 81 9.09 -10.29 -8.78
N GLY A 82 9.89 -10.17 -7.72
CA GLY A 82 10.70 -8.98 -7.48
C GLY A 82 11.74 -8.71 -8.57
N GLU A 83 12.28 -9.76 -9.19
CA GLU A 83 13.30 -9.62 -10.23
C GLU A 83 12.74 -9.02 -11.52
N LYS A 84 11.58 -9.53 -11.99
CA LYS A 84 10.94 -8.96 -13.18
C LYS A 84 10.50 -7.52 -12.93
N LEU A 85 9.96 -7.22 -11.74
CA LEU A 85 9.60 -5.84 -11.38
C LEU A 85 10.82 -4.91 -11.36
N ARG A 86 11.96 -5.38 -10.84
CA ARG A 86 13.21 -4.61 -10.79
C ARG A 86 13.72 -4.23 -12.18
N ALA A 87 13.56 -5.12 -13.16
CA ALA A 87 13.99 -4.90 -14.53
C ALA A 87 13.13 -3.86 -15.28
N VAL A 88 11.93 -3.53 -14.76
CA VAL A 88 11.04 -2.54 -15.39
C VAL A 88 11.45 -1.12 -15.02
N GLN A 89 11.70 -0.33 -16.06
CA GLN A 89 11.92 1.11 -15.91
C GLN A 89 10.64 1.82 -15.45
N PRO A 90 10.72 2.73 -14.46
CA PRO A 90 9.57 3.51 -14.03
C PRO A 90 9.07 4.39 -15.17
N LYS A 91 7.75 4.45 -15.33
CA LYS A 91 7.07 5.33 -16.28
C LYS A 91 6.39 6.46 -15.52
N THR A 92 6.39 7.66 -16.08
CA THR A 92 5.63 8.78 -15.52
C THR A 92 4.14 8.42 -15.46
N LEU A 93 3.54 8.60 -14.28
CA LEU A 93 2.12 8.45 -14.06
C LEU A 93 1.46 9.84 -14.19
N LYS A 94 0.58 10.01 -15.18
CA LYS A 94 -0.16 11.25 -15.41
C LYS A 94 -1.64 11.03 -15.18
N TYR A 95 -2.30 11.98 -14.54
CA TYR A 95 -3.75 12.04 -14.43
C TYR A 95 -4.30 13.16 -15.32
N PRO A 96 -5.28 12.89 -16.21
CA PRO A 96 -5.71 13.85 -17.23
C PRO A 96 -6.09 15.24 -16.72
N LYS A 97 -6.57 15.35 -15.48
CA LYS A 97 -6.96 16.64 -14.85
C LYS A 97 -6.03 17.12 -13.75
N GLY A 98 -4.99 16.35 -13.41
CA GLY A 98 -4.14 16.60 -12.24
C GLY A 98 -2.64 16.61 -12.54
N GLY A 99 -2.25 16.53 -13.81
CA GLY A 99 -0.84 16.58 -14.20
C GLY A 99 -0.09 15.29 -13.88
N VAL A 100 1.19 15.41 -13.56
CA VAL A 100 2.04 14.30 -13.15
C VAL A 100 1.77 13.99 -11.67
N LEU A 101 1.55 12.71 -11.37
CA LEU A 101 1.32 12.22 -9.99
C LEU A 101 2.52 11.43 -9.45
N GLY A 102 3.55 11.25 -10.26
CA GLY A 102 4.76 10.49 -9.93
C GLY A 102 5.07 9.41 -10.95
N THR A 103 5.44 8.21 -10.49
CA THR A 103 5.90 7.12 -11.36
C THR A 103 5.29 5.78 -11.04
N VAL A 104 5.23 4.90 -12.04
CA VAL A 104 4.76 3.53 -11.91
C VAL A 104 5.75 2.54 -12.52
N ARG A 105 6.05 1.45 -11.79
CA ARG A 105 6.66 0.22 -12.31
C ARG A 105 5.61 -0.88 -12.28
N ALA A 106 5.42 -1.60 -13.37
CA ALA A 106 4.43 -2.67 -13.43
C ALA A 106 4.93 -3.87 -14.23
N SER A 107 4.55 -5.07 -13.81
CA SER A 107 4.90 -6.33 -14.46
C SER A 107 3.74 -7.32 -14.42
N GLN A 108 3.68 -8.20 -15.41
CA GLN A 108 2.73 -9.29 -15.51
C GLN A 108 3.49 -10.61 -15.62
N TYR A 109 2.92 -11.67 -15.05
CA TYR A 109 3.57 -12.95 -14.88
C TYR A 109 2.78 -14.05 -15.58
N ALA A 110 3.43 -14.77 -16.50
CA ALA A 110 2.77 -15.73 -17.36
C ALA A 110 2.38 -17.02 -16.62
N THR A 111 3.19 -17.48 -15.67
CA THR A 111 2.96 -18.75 -14.97
C THR A 111 1.75 -18.67 -14.05
N THR A 112 1.66 -17.61 -13.24
CA THR A 112 0.54 -17.46 -12.29
C THR A 112 -0.58 -16.55 -12.79
N GLY A 113 -0.35 -15.77 -13.86
CA GLY A 113 -1.30 -14.75 -14.32
C GLY A 113 -1.31 -13.48 -13.45
N ALA A 114 -0.49 -13.43 -12.40
CA ALA A 114 -0.42 -12.30 -11.48
C ALA A 114 0.04 -11.01 -12.17
N LYS A 115 -0.25 -9.89 -11.50
CA LYS A 115 0.25 -8.56 -11.87
C LYS A 115 0.71 -7.83 -10.63
N ILE A 116 1.83 -7.14 -10.75
CA ILE A 116 2.36 -6.27 -9.70
C ILE A 116 2.53 -4.88 -10.25
N ALA A 117 2.15 -3.86 -9.46
CA ALA A 117 2.52 -2.48 -9.71
C ALA A 117 3.02 -1.80 -8.43
N PHE A 118 4.10 -1.03 -8.57
CA PHE A 118 4.56 -0.08 -7.57
C PHE A 118 4.33 1.33 -8.09
N ILE A 119 3.60 2.15 -7.33
CA ILE A 119 3.35 3.56 -7.62
C ILE A 119 4.08 4.38 -6.56
N ASN A 120 5.06 5.17 -7.01
CA ASN A 120 5.64 6.24 -6.20
C ASN A 120 4.86 7.52 -6.50
N VAL A 121 4.12 8.00 -5.51
CA VAL A 121 3.38 9.27 -5.60
C VAL A 121 4.33 10.39 -5.24
N SER A 122 4.58 11.28 -6.18
CA SER A 122 5.34 12.51 -5.98
C SER A 122 4.53 13.66 -6.53
N LEU A 123 4.40 14.72 -5.75
CA LEU A 123 3.93 16.00 -6.26
C LEU A 123 5.12 16.65 -6.95
N ASP A 124 4.96 17.02 -8.22
CA ASP A 124 5.90 17.93 -8.85
C ASP A 124 5.82 19.27 -8.07
N GLU A 125 6.97 19.76 -7.60
CA GLU A 125 7.10 21.15 -7.13
C GLU A 125 7.05 22.13 -8.31
#